data_AF-A0A7K3XDC4-F1
#
_entry.id   AF-A0A7K3XDC4-F1
#
_cell.length_a   1.000
_cell.length_b   1.000
_cell.length_c   1.000
_cell.angle_alpha   90.00
_cell.angle_beta   90.00
_cell.angle_gamma   90.00
#
_symmetry.space_group_name_H-M   'P 1'
#
loop_
_entity.id
_entity.type
_entity.pdbx_description
1 polymer ?
#
loop_
_entity_poly.entity_id
_entity_poly.type
_entity_poly.pdbx_seq_one_letter_code
_entity_poly.pdbx_strand_id
1 'polypeptide(L)'
;MERYIDQLIEDIHKATWNIRPPHEIWALSEADPENELELEDMAFAEKNLYGKKKRISKITGIDSELLPDSSKLTSQQQARLAIELEKLLLIFHFTLDFPENYPEDLRYPFILKIWNEKHVPLSFGDEHIEFCDMNEDKCPFPGYCTTCNEVAEQMKFDEETGHPASDFPVNELPYFEDINGFFDDDGNKIDLQDKHIPDLCKICKSYHINDWDENLLCMMNRSDQQNDPNFNCGAFDML
;
A
#
# COMPACT_ATOMS: atom_id res chain seq x y z
N MET A 1 -40.34 -3.38 -15.33
CA MET A 1 -38.92 -3.47 -14.96
C MET A 1 -38.11 -2.42 -15.71
N GLU A 2 -38.20 -2.35 -17.04
CA GLU A 2 -37.43 -1.40 -17.86
C GLU A 2 -37.43 0.05 -17.35
N ARG A 3 -38.61 0.66 -17.19
CA ARG A 3 -38.74 2.02 -16.66
C ARG A 3 -38.07 2.24 -15.29
N TYR A 4 -38.03 1.20 -14.46
CA TYR A 4 -37.37 1.28 -13.15
C TYR A 4 -35.85 1.29 -13.31
N ILE A 5 -35.32 0.48 -14.23
CA ILE A 5 -33.89 0.48 -14.57
C ILE A 5 -33.47 1.83 -15.11
N ASP A 6 -34.27 2.43 -16.01
CA ASP A 6 -33.96 3.76 -16.55
C ASP A 6 -33.90 4.82 -15.42
N GLN A 7 -34.87 4.79 -14.49
CA GLN A 7 -34.85 5.70 -13.34
C GLN A 7 -33.64 5.46 -12.43
N LEU A 8 -33.29 4.20 -12.17
CA LEU A 8 -32.15 3.84 -11.35
C LEU A 8 -30.83 4.31 -11.98
N ILE A 9 -30.69 4.21 -13.30
CA ILE A 9 -29.53 4.73 -14.03
C ILE A 9 -29.44 6.25 -13.90
N GLU A 10 -30.55 6.97 -14.02
CA GLU A 10 -30.56 8.42 -13.78
C GLU A 10 -30.10 8.76 -12.35
N ASP A 11 -30.51 7.96 -11.37
CA ASP A 11 -30.12 8.18 -9.97
C ASP A 11 -28.65 7.80 -9.71
N ILE A 12 -28.14 6.76 -10.39
CA ILE A 12 -26.70 6.43 -10.45
C ILE A 12 -25.91 7.62 -10.98
N HIS A 13 -26.35 8.23 -12.09
CA HIS A 13 -25.69 9.40 -12.65
C HIS A 13 -25.70 10.59 -11.71
N LYS A 14 -26.80 10.84 -10.99
CA LYS A 14 -26.85 11.90 -9.97
C LYS A 14 -25.93 11.61 -8.79
N ALA A 15 -25.76 10.33 -8.42
CA ALA A 15 -24.86 9.95 -7.33
C ALA A 15 -23.39 10.31 -7.62
N THR A 16 -22.99 10.38 -8.90
CA THR A 16 -21.65 10.86 -9.30
C THR A 16 -21.38 12.30 -8.89
N TRP A 17 -22.38 13.09 -8.50
CA TRP A 17 -22.17 14.47 -8.03
C TRP A 17 -21.75 14.53 -6.57
N ASN A 18 -21.75 13.41 -5.85
CA ASN A 18 -21.36 13.31 -4.44
C ASN A 18 -19.85 12.99 -4.26
N ILE A 19 -19.01 13.42 -5.20
CA ILE A 19 -17.56 13.24 -5.11
C ILE A 19 -17.00 14.14 -4.00
N ARG A 20 -16.05 13.60 -3.23
CA ARG A 20 -15.33 14.36 -2.22
C ARG A 20 -14.09 15.00 -2.85
N PRO A 21 -13.70 16.20 -2.41
CA PRO A 21 -12.40 16.73 -2.79
C PRO A 21 -11.29 15.81 -2.27
N PRO A 22 -10.12 15.77 -2.95
CA PRO A 22 -8.93 15.08 -2.46
C PRO A 22 -8.59 15.49 -1.02
N HIS A 23 -8.14 14.52 -0.22
CA HIS A 23 -7.68 14.75 1.14
C HIS A 23 -6.43 15.63 1.14
N GLU A 24 -6.26 16.46 2.17
CA GLU A 24 -5.14 17.43 2.25
C GLU A 24 -3.77 16.77 2.18
N ILE A 25 -3.66 15.51 2.61
CA ILE A 25 -2.40 14.74 2.53
C ILE A 25 -1.88 14.61 1.10
N TRP A 26 -2.76 14.57 0.10
CA TRP A 26 -2.37 14.48 -1.30
C TRP A 26 -1.69 15.76 -1.79
N ALA A 27 -2.15 16.93 -1.33
CA ALA A 27 -1.49 18.19 -1.63
C ALA A 27 -0.13 18.33 -0.92
N LEU A 28 0.09 17.59 0.18
CA LEU A 28 1.31 17.62 0.98
C LEU A 28 2.33 16.56 0.59
N SER A 29 1.93 15.50 -0.12
CA SER A 29 2.83 14.39 -0.47
C SER A 29 3.77 14.70 -1.62
N GLU A 30 3.47 15.72 -2.42
CA GLU A 30 4.19 16.02 -3.68
C GLU A 30 4.20 14.83 -4.67
N ALA A 31 3.31 13.86 -4.48
CA ALA A 31 3.23 12.67 -5.30
C ALA A 31 2.81 13.02 -6.75
N ASP A 32 3.47 12.39 -7.72
CA ASP A 32 3.17 12.56 -9.13
C ASP A 32 1.85 11.84 -9.47
N PRO A 33 0.79 12.57 -9.89
CA PRO A 33 -0.48 11.96 -10.22
C PRO A 33 -0.43 11.07 -11.49
N GLU A 34 0.66 11.10 -12.26
CA GLU A 34 0.85 10.22 -13.41
C GLU A 34 1.71 8.98 -13.07
N ASN A 35 2.25 8.89 -11.86
CA ASN A 35 3.01 7.73 -11.39
C ASN A 35 2.12 6.76 -10.61
N GLU A 36 1.75 5.65 -11.25
CA GLU A 36 0.88 4.60 -10.68
C GLU A 36 1.35 4.09 -9.32
N LEU A 37 2.66 3.88 -9.14
CA LEU A 37 3.20 3.38 -7.87
C LEU A 37 2.99 4.38 -6.72
N GLU A 38 3.17 5.67 -7.01
CA GLU A 38 2.96 6.73 -6.02
C GLU A 38 1.47 6.91 -5.68
N LEU A 39 0.58 6.69 -6.67
CA LEU A 39 -0.87 6.67 -6.45
C LEU A 39 -1.26 5.55 -5.47
N GLU A 40 -0.73 4.34 -5.68
CA GLU A 40 -1.00 3.18 -4.83
C GLU A 40 -0.51 3.40 -3.39
N ASP A 41 0.72 3.87 -3.22
CA ASP A 41 1.32 4.14 -1.90
C ASP A 41 0.49 5.16 -1.11
N MET A 42 -0.02 6.17 -1.78
CA MET A 42 -0.82 7.22 -1.17
C MET A 42 -2.26 6.80 -0.90
N ALA A 43 -2.88 6.02 -1.79
CA ALA A 43 -4.17 5.37 -1.51
C ALA A 43 -4.06 4.48 -0.28
N PHE A 44 -2.96 3.72 -0.17
CA PHE A 44 -2.65 2.91 1.01
C PHE A 44 -2.47 3.77 2.27
N ALA A 45 -1.73 4.88 2.18
CA ALA A 45 -1.56 5.82 3.29
C ALA A 45 -2.90 6.42 3.75
N GLU A 46 -3.74 6.91 2.83
CA GLU A 46 -5.07 7.44 3.14
C GLU A 46 -5.93 6.37 3.84
N LYS A 47 -5.95 5.16 3.28
CA LYS A 47 -6.71 4.01 3.79
C LYS A 47 -6.33 3.65 5.22
N ASN A 48 -5.03 3.62 5.54
CA ASN A 48 -4.56 3.16 6.85
C ASN A 48 -4.53 4.27 7.91
N LEU A 49 -4.26 5.52 7.53
CA LEU A 49 -4.13 6.62 8.48
C LEU A 49 -5.48 7.29 8.80
N TYR A 50 -6.35 7.44 7.81
CA TYR A 50 -7.59 8.24 7.94
C TYR A 50 -8.87 7.47 7.60
N GLY A 51 -8.72 6.28 7.02
CA GLY A 51 -9.81 5.53 6.44
C GLY A 51 -10.79 4.92 7.44
N LYS A 52 -11.96 5.56 7.63
CA LYS A 52 -13.09 4.90 8.28
C LYS A 52 -13.88 4.08 7.27
N LYS A 53 -13.88 2.75 7.44
CA LYS A 53 -14.67 1.83 6.62
C LYS A 53 -16.17 2.15 6.68
N LYS A 54 -16.81 2.31 5.52
CA LYS A 54 -18.24 2.56 5.31
C LYS A 54 -18.77 1.59 4.26
N ARG A 55 -20.08 1.28 4.30
CA ARG A 55 -20.70 0.47 3.24
C ARG A 55 -20.66 1.21 1.91
N ILE A 56 -20.48 0.50 0.80
CA ILE A 56 -20.56 1.10 -0.55
C ILE A 56 -21.88 1.87 -0.71
N SER A 57 -23.01 1.29 -0.26
CA SER A 57 -24.31 1.99 -0.29
C SER A 57 -24.29 3.37 0.39
N LYS A 58 -23.51 3.51 1.47
CA LYS A 58 -23.38 4.78 2.21
C LYS A 58 -22.36 5.72 1.56
N ILE A 59 -21.39 5.18 0.84
CA ILE A 59 -20.36 5.95 0.14
C ILE A 59 -20.97 6.59 -1.11
N THR A 60 -21.65 5.79 -1.93
CA THR A 60 -22.29 6.24 -3.18
C THR A 60 -23.62 6.97 -2.92
N GLY A 61 -24.28 6.66 -1.80
CA GLY A 61 -25.61 7.19 -1.48
C GLY A 61 -26.76 6.42 -2.12
N ILE A 62 -26.50 5.26 -2.72
CA ILE A 62 -27.50 4.37 -3.30
C ILE A 62 -27.72 3.18 -2.36
N ASP A 63 -28.90 3.11 -1.76
CA ASP A 63 -29.25 2.01 -0.87
C ASP A 63 -29.33 0.67 -1.61
N SER A 64 -28.86 -0.41 -0.97
CA SER A 64 -28.84 -1.74 -1.58
C SER A 64 -30.24 -2.24 -1.97
N GLU A 65 -31.28 -1.77 -1.28
CA GLU A 65 -32.68 -2.11 -1.56
C GLU A 65 -33.19 -1.53 -2.88
N LEU A 66 -32.52 -0.50 -3.41
CA LEU A 66 -32.81 0.07 -4.72
C LEU A 66 -32.16 -0.72 -5.87
N LEU A 67 -31.28 -1.67 -5.57
CA LEU A 67 -30.67 -2.51 -6.59
C LEU A 67 -31.52 -3.78 -6.79
N PRO A 68 -32.06 -4.01 -8.00
CA PRO A 68 -32.90 -5.16 -8.25
C PRO A 68 -32.13 -6.48 -8.16
N ASP A 69 -32.78 -7.52 -7.62
CA ASP A 69 -32.24 -8.87 -7.62
C ASP A 69 -31.93 -9.35 -9.05
N SER A 70 -30.75 -9.96 -9.26
CA SER A 70 -30.29 -10.40 -10.58
C SER A 70 -31.25 -11.40 -11.25
N SER A 71 -31.95 -12.23 -10.48
CA SER A 71 -32.94 -13.18 -11.00
C SER A 71 -34.17 -12.53 -11.65
N LYS A 72 -34.39 -11.23 -11.41
CA LYS A 72 -35.53 -10.45 -11.96
C LYS A 72 -35.17 -9.68 -13.23
N LEU A 73 -33.92 -9.78 -13.68
CA LEU A 73 -33.36 -8.98 -14.77
C LEU A 73 -32.98 -9.86 -15.95
N THR A 74 -33.18 -9.35 -17.16
CA THR A 74 -32.61 -9.98 -18.36
C THR A 74 -31.10 -9.75 -18.43
N SER A 75 -30.36 -10.56 -19.20
CA SER A 75 -28.92 -10.34 -19.42
C SER A 75 -28.60 -8.92 -19.89
N GLN A 76 -29.39 -8.38 -20.83
CA GLN A 76 -29.21 -7.00 -21.31
C GLN A 76 -29.39 -5.95 -20.20
N GLN A 77 -30.34 -6.18 -19.29
CA GLN A 77 -30.57 -5.30 -18.15
C GLN A 77 -29.45 -5.38 -17.12
N GLN A 78 -28.94 -6.59 -16.86
CA GLN A 78 -27.80 -6.80 -15.97
C GLN A 78 -26.54 -6.13 -16.52
N ALA A 79 -26.24 -6.30 -17.82
CA ALA A 79 -25.10 -5.65 -18.46
C ALA A 79 -25.19 -4.13 -18.34
N ARG A 80 -26.35 -3.53 -18.66
CA ARG A 80 -26.56 -2.09 -18.53
C ARG A 80 -26.32 -1.59 -17.11
N LEU A 81 -26.84 -2.29 -16.10
CA LEU A 81 -26.63 -1.90 -14.71
C LEU A 81 -25.19 -2.11 -14.26
N ALA A 82 -24.54 -3.21 -14.65
CA ALA A 82 -23.15 -3.47 -14.32
C ALA A 82 -22.23 -2.35 -14.84
N ILE A 83 -22.36 -2.00 -16.12
CA ILE A 83 -21.58 -0.93 -16.75
C ILE A 83 -21.75 0.40 -16.01
N GLU A 84 -22.98 0.79 -15.70
CA GLU A 84 -23.24 2.08 -15.04
C GLU A 84 -22.79 2.09 -13.57
N LEU A 85 -22.89 0.95 -12.87
CA LEU A 85 -22.40 0.82 -11.50
C LEU A 85 -20.86 0.75 -11.44
N GLU A 86 -20.21 0.10 -12.40
CA GLU A 86 -18.74 0.08 -12.55
C GLU A 86 -18.21 1.50 -12.76
N LYS A 87 -18.82 2.28 -13.67
CA LYS A 87 -18.47 3.70 -13.85
C LYS A 87 -18.64 4.51 -12.58
N LEU A 88 -19.74 4.30 -11.85
CA LEU A 88 -19.97 4.95 -10.56
C LEU A 88 -18.88 4.58 -9.57
N LEU A 89 -18.57 3.29 -9.42
CA LEU A 89 -17.56 2.80 -8.48
C LEU A 89 -16.17 3.36 -8.81
N LEU A 90 -15.79 3.43 -10.09
CA LEU A 90 -14.55 4.04 -10.54
C LEU A 90 -14.45 5.53 -10.14
N ILE A 91 -15.54 6.28 -10.27
CA ILE A 91 -15.60 7.68 -9.81
C ILE A 91 -15.40 7.80 -8.29
N PHE A 92 -15.76 6.76 -7.53
CA PHE A 92 -15.55 6.65 -6.10
C PHE A 92 -14.25 5.90 -5.75
N HIS A 93 -13.31 5.78 -6.69
CA HIS A 93 -11.98 5.16 -6.49
C HIS A 93 -12.04 3.67 -6.14
N PHE A 94 -13.04 2.96 -6.69
CA PHE A 94 -13.14 1.50 -6.58
C PHE A 94 -12.98 0.88 -7.96
N THR A 95 -11.92 0.09 -8.14
CA THR A 95 -11.67 -0.69 -9.35
C THR A 95 -12.10 -2.13 -9.11
N LEU A 96 -12.91 -2.68 -10.00
CA LEU A 96 -13.41 -4.06 -9.89
C LEU A 96 -12.56 -4.99 -10.74
N ASP A 97 -11.90 -5.96 -10.12
CA ASP A 97 -10.96 -6.84 -10.81
C ASP A 97 -11.67 -8.02 -11.48
N PHE A 98 -12.32 -7.72 -12.60
CA PHE A 98 -12.84 -8.73 -13.52
C PHE A 98 -11.79 -9.11 -14.58
N PRO A 99 -11.77 -10.37 -15.05
CA PRO A 99 -11.01 -10.71 -16.25
C PRO A 99 -11.43 -9.85 -17.44
N GLU A 100 -10.49 -9.47 -18.31
CA GLU A 100 -10.72 -8.54 -19.43
C GLU A 100 -11.90 -8.95 -20.32
N ASN A 101 -12.03 -10.26 -20.58
CA ASN A 101 -13.08 -10.83 -21.44
C ASN A 101 -14.32 -11.31 -20.66
N TYR A 102 -14.46 -10.95 -19.39
CA TYR A 102 -15.59 -11.39 -18.57
C TYR A 102 -16.89 -10.65 -18.97
N PRO A 103 -17.97 -11.37 -19.34
CA PRO A 103 -19.19 -10.76 -19.86
C PRO A 103 -19.84 -9.77 -18.89
N GLU A 104 -20.25 -8.61 -19.42
CA GLU A 104 -20.83 -7.51 -18.65
C GLU A 104 -22.09 -7.92 -17.88
N ASP A 105 -22.94 -8.78 -18.46
CA ASP A 105 -24.16 -9.24 -17.80
C ASP A 105 -23.88 -10.12 -16.57
N LEU A 106 -22.74 -10.81 -16.56
CA LEU A 106 -22.32 -11.66 -15.45
C LEU A 106 -21.59 -10.91 -14.34
N ARG A 107 -21.28 -9.62 -14.52
CA ARG A 107 -20.63 -8.75 -13.50
C ARG A 107 -21.62 -8.28 -12.45
N TYR A 108 -22.87 -8.02 -12.83
CA TYR A 108 -23.88 -7.45 -11.94
C TYR A 108 -24.07 -8.21 -10.61
N PRO A 109 -24.13 -9.56 -10.58
CA PRO A 109 -24.23 -10.30 -9.32
C PRO A 109 -23.05 -10.08 -8.36
N PHE A 110 -21.84 -9.89 -8.88
CA PHE A 110 -20.65 -9.59 -8.07
C PHE A 110 -20.76 -8.19 -7.44
N ILE A 111 -21.19 -7.21 -8.23
CA ILE A 111 -21.41 -5.83 -7.78
C ILE A 111 -22.45 -5.78 -6.65
N LEU A 112 -23.54 -6.55 -6.77
CA LEU A 112 -24.55 -6.65 -5.71
C LEU A 112 -23.97 -7.21 -4.40
N LYS A 113 -23.09 -8.21 -4.50
CA LYS A 113 -22.48 -8.87 -3.33
C LYS A 113 -21.65 -7.89 -2.51
N ILE A 114 -20.83 -7.07 -3.18
CA ILE A 114 -19.94 -6.10 -2.51
C ILE A 114 -20.68 -4.87 -1.99
N TRP A 115 -21.91 -4.60 -2.44
CA TRP A 115 -22.61 -3.36 -2.11
C TRP A 115 -22.80 -3.11 -0.61
N ASN A 116 -22.85 -4.18 0.18
CA ASN A 116 -22.97 -4.15 1.63
C ASN A 116 -21.65 -4.31 2.38
N GLU A 117 -20.56 -4.58 1.66
CA GLU A 117 -19.20 -4.66 2.21
C GLU A 117 -18.70 -3.27 2.60
N LYS A 118 -17.76 -3.24 3.54
CA LYS A 118 -17.27 -1.99 4.13
C LYS A 118 -15.87 -1.67 3.59
N HIS A 119 -15.78 -0.58 2.85
CA HIS A 119 -14.57 -0.07 2.23
C HIS A 119 -14.21 1.31 2.75
N VAL A 120 -12.96 1.73 2.58
CA VAL A 120 -12.57 3.10 2.89
C VAL A 120 -12.90 3.95 1.67
N PRO A 121 -13.74 4.98 1.78
CA PRO A 121 -13.90 5.93 0.68
C PRO A 121 -12.60 6.71 0.51
N LEU A 122 -11.87 6.42 -0.55
CA LEU A 122 -10.68 7.17 -0.92
C LEU A 122 -11.06 8.51 -1.56
N SER A 123 -10.13 9.44 -1.50
CA SER A 123 -10.25 10.76 -2.13
C SER A 123 -9.39 10.88 -3.39
N PHE A 124 -8.46 9.93 -3.57
CA PHE A 124 -7.53 9.82 -4.68
C PHE A 124 -6.92 8.40 -4.73
N GLY A 125 -6.29 8.06 -5.87
CA GLY A 125 -5.82 6.70 -6.16
C GLY A 125 -6.99 5.72 -6.33
N ASP A 126 -6.72 4.41 -6.31
CA ASP A 126 -7.76 3.39 -6.49
C ASP A 126 -7.68 2.28 -5.43
N GLU A 127 -8.83 1.85 -4.92
CA GLU A 127 -8.98 0.62 -4.14
C GLU A 127 -9.49 -0.48 -5.08
N HIS A 128 -8.62 -1.43 -5.37
CA HIS A 128 -8.98 -2.65 -6.08
C HIS A 128 -9.82 -3.58 -5.20
N ILE A 129 -10.96 -4.01 -5.74
CA ILE A 129 -11.87 -4.97 -5.11
C ILE A 129 -11.70 -6.31 -5.84
N GLU A 130 -10.89 -7.16 -5.22
CA GLU A 130 -10.62 -8.52 -5.70
C GLU A 130 -11.79 -9.46 -5.37
N PHE A 131 -12.19 -10.28 -6.35
CA PHE A 131 -13.20 -11.32 -6.16
C PHE A 131 -12.61 -12.74 -6.03
N CYS A 132 -11.34 -12.91 -6.38
CA CYS A 132 -10.63 -14.18 -6.39
C CYS A 132 -9.76 -14.30 -5.15
N ASP A 133 -9.78 -15.46 -4.48
CA ASP A 133 -8.91 -15.78 -3.33
C ASP A 133 -7.68 -16.61 -3.74
N MET A 134 -7.37 -16.66 -5.03
CA MET A 134 -6.33 -17.50 -5.63
C MET A 134 -6.51 -19.01 -5.38
N ASN A 135 -7.72 -19.46 -5.07
CA ASN A 135 -8.06 -20.86 -4.98
C ASN A 135 -8.55 -21.39 -6.34
N GLU A 136 -7.71 -22.19 -7.01
CA GLU A 136 -7.99 -22.77 -8.33
C GLU A 136 -9.32 -23.56 -8.35
N ASP A 137 -9.61 -24.34 -7.30
CA ASP A 137 -10.83 -25.15 -7.19
C ASP A 137 -12.11 -24.30 -7.00
N LYS A 138 -11.95 -23.03 -6.61
CA LYS A 138 -13.04 -22.10 -6.30
C LYS A 138 -12.97 -20.82 -7.13
N CYS A 139 -12.38 -20.90 -8.32
CA CYS A 139 -12.29 -19.75 -9.22
C CYS A 139 -13.67 -19.12 -9.46
N PRO A 140 -13.88 -17.83 -9.17
CA PRO A 140 -15.15 -17.15 -9.39
C PRO A 140 -15.47 -16.92 -10.88
N PHE A 141 -14.49 -17.10 -11.77
CA PHE A 141 -14.58 -16.77 -13.19
C PHE A 141 -14.29 -17.98 -14.11
N PRO A 142 -15.05 -19.08 -13.99
CA PRO A 142 -14.78 -20.31 -14.73
C PRO A 142 -14.87 -20.08 -16.24
N GLY A 143 -13.82 -20.45 -16.96
CA GLY A 143 -13.73 -20.30 -18.43
C GLY A 143 -13.36 -18.89 -18.91
N TYR A 144 -13.18 -17.93 -18.01
CA TYR A 144 -12.82 -16.54 -18.34
C TYR A 144 -11.50 -16.09 -17.70
N CYS A 145 -10.97 -16.83 -16.72
CA CYS A 145 -9.72 -16.53 -16.03
C CYS A 145 -8.70 -17.66 -16.25
N THR A 146 -7.47 -17.29 -16.59
CA THR A 146 -6.31 -18.18 -16.77
C THR A 146 -5.18 -17.89 -15.78
N THR A 147 -5.33 -16.89 -14.91
CA THR A 147 -4.29 -16.36 -14.01
C THR A 147 -3.64 -17.44 -13.15
N CYS A 148 -4.40 -18.38 -12.57
CA CYS A 148 -3.81 -19.46 -11.76
C CYS A 148 -2.88 -20.37 -12.59
N ASN A 149 -3.23 -20.64 -13.85
CA ASN A 149 -2.40 -21.44 -14.75
C ASN A 149 -1.15 -20.67 -15.16
N GLU A 150 -1.30 -19.39 -15.51
CA GLU A 150 -0.19 -18.51 -15.90
C GLU A 150 0.83 -18.37 -14.77
N VAL A 151 0.37 -18.15 -13.53
CA VAL A 151 1.24 -18.10 -12.35
C VAL A 151 1.94 -19.44 -12.13
N ALA A 152 1.23 -20.56 -12.26
CA ALA A 152 1.83 -21.89 -12.10
C ALA A 152 2.87 -22.22 -13.21
N GLU A 153 2.66 -21.75 -14.43
CA GLU A 153 3.61 -21.87 -15.54
C GLU A 153 4.85 -20.99 -15.31
N GLN A 154 4.64 -19.73 -14.88
CA GLN A 154 5.72 -18.81 -14.56
C GLN A 154 6.59 -19.35 -13.43
N MET A 155 5.98 -19.86 -12.35
CA MET A 155 6.71 -20.47 -11.22
C MET A 155 7.61 -21.62 -11.68
N LYS A 156 7.12 -22.49 -12.56
CA LYS A 156 7.94 -23.58 -13.12
C LYS A 156 9.09 -23.05 -13.97
N PHE A 157 8.84 -22.04 -14.79
CA PHE A 157 9.86 -21.41 -15.61
C PHE A 157 10.97 -20.77 -14.76
N ASP A 158 10.61 -20.08 -13.68
CA ASP A 158 11.58 -19.45 -12.76
C ASP A 158 12.43 -20.52 -12.04
N GLU A 159 11.80 -21.61 -11.58
CA GLU A 159 12.51 -22.76 -10.99
C GLU A 159 13.50 -23.41 -11.98
N GLU A 160 13.12 -23.55 -13.25
CA GLU A 160 13.94 -24.18 -14.28
C GLU A 160 15.10 -23.28 -14.75
N THR A 161 14.86 -21.97 -14.85
CA THR A 161 15.86 -21.02 -15.35
C THR A 161 16.76 -20.45 -14.27
N GLY A 162 16.46 -20.71 -12.99
CA GLY A 162 17.25 -20.23 -11.87
C GLY A 162 17.27 -18.70 -11.78
N HIS A 163 16.26 -18.02 -12.32
CA HIS A 163 16.00 -16.62 -11.98
C HIS A 163 15.38 -16.63 -10.58
N PRO A 164 16.11 -16.25 -9.51
CA PRO A 164 15.45 -16.02 -8.25
C PRO A 164 14.37 -14.96 -8.46
N ALA A 165 13.21 -15.16 -7.83
CA ALA A 165 12.01 -14.32 -7.92
C ALA A 165 12.18 -12.88 -7.36
N SER A 166 13.38 -12.32 -7.47
CA SER A 166 13.69 -10.95 -7.14
C SER A 166 14.53 -10.37 -8.26
N ASP A 167 13.96 -9.43 -9.02
CA ASP A 167 14.71 -8.47 -9.84
C ASP A 167 15.67 -7.60 -9.01
N PHE A 168 15.72 -7.80 -7.69
CA PHE A 168 16.86 -7.39 -6.87
C PHE A 168 17.92 -8.49 -6.91
N PRO A 169 19.10 -8.26 -7.51
CA PRO A 169 20.23 -9.16 -7.34
C PRO A 169 20.68 -9.11 -5.87
N VAL A 170 20.11 -9.98 -5.04
CA VAL A 170 20.48 -10.13 -3.62
C VAL A 170 21.95 -10.51 -3.47
N ASN A 171 22.58 -11.01 -4.54
CA ASN A 171 24.00 -11.38 -4.57
C ASN A 171 24.95 -10.23 -5.00
N GLU A 172 24.44 -9.06 -5.40
CA GLU A 172 25.28 -7.86 -5.66
C GLU A 172 25.07 -6.74 -4.62
N LEU A 173 24.13 -6.90 -3.70
CA LEU A 173 24.15 -6.09 -2.49
C LEU A 173 25.31 -6.58 -1.61
N PRO A 174 26.33 -5.75 -1.31
CA PRO A 174 27.28 -6.10 -0.26
C PRO A 174 26.45 -6.38 1.00
N TYR A 175 26.62 -7.59 1.51
CA TYR A 175 25.97 -8.15 2.70
C TYR A 175 25.33 -7.08 3.61
N PHE A 176 24.03 -7.26 3.88
CA PHE A 176 23.24 -6.51 4.88
C PHE A 176 23.87 -6.49 6.30
N GLU A 177 24.99 -7.20 6.52
CA GLU A 177 25.79 -7.13 7.74
C GLU A 177 26.61 -5.82 7.87
N ASP A 178 26.82 -5.06 6.79
CA ASP A 178 27.69 -3.87 6.83
C ASP A 178 26.99 -2.51 6.95
N ILE A 179 25.66 -2.44 6.85
CA ILE A 179 24.93 -1.16 7.01
C ILE A 179 24.86 -0.73 8.50
N ASN A 180 25.07 -1.66 9.43
CA ASN A 180 25.09 -1.39 10.87
C ASN A 180 26.52 -1.06 11.37
N GLY A 181 27.17 -0.08 10.76
CA GLY A 181 28.50 0.40 11.13
C GLY A 181 28.52 1.92 11.37
N PHE A 182 29.43 2.38 12.22
CA PHE A 182 29.80 3.79 12.27
C PHE A 182 30.83 4.05 11.19
N PHE A 183 30.63 5.09 10.39
CA PHE A 183 31.56 5.49 9.35
C PHE A 183 32.04 6.91 9.63
N ASP A 184 33.30 7.21 9.33
CA ASP A 184 33.80 8.58 9.31
C ASP A 184 33.26 9.35 8.08
N ASP A 185 33.58 10.64 8.00
CA ASP A 185 33.22 11.53 6.90
C ASP A 185 33.85 11.12 5.56
N ASP A 186 34.91 10.31 5.60
CA ASP A 186 35.57 9.72 4.45
C ASP A 186 35.00 8.34 4.05
N GLY A 187 34.00 7.83 4.79
CA GLY A 187 33.33 6.55 4.52
C GLY A 187 34.07 5.31 5.03
N ASN A 188 35.07 5.46 5.90
CA ASN A 188 35.76 4.34 6.54
C ASN A 188 35.01 3.86 7.78
N LYS A 189 34.88 2.54 7.94
CA LYS A 189 34.22 1.93 9.11
C LYS A 189 35.07 2.16 10.37
N ILE A 190 34.46 2.74 11.40
CA ILE A 190 35.08 3.02 12.70
C ILE A 190 34.89 1.80 13.60
N ASP A 191 35.99 1.19 14.05
CA ASP A 191 35.97 0.23 15.15
C ASP A 191 35.83 0.96 16.48
N LEU A 192 34.69 0.76 17.13
CA LEU A 192 34.32 1.41 18.38
C LEU A 192 35.09 0.88 19.59
N GLN A 193 35.70 -0.31 19.48
CA GLN A 193 36.44 -0.95 20.57
C GLN A 193 37.94 -0.60 20.57
N ASP A 194 38.48 -0.12 19.45
CA ASP A 194 39.92 0.13 19.30
C ASP A 194 40.39 1.43 19.96
N LYS A 195 39.47 2.34 20.28
CA LYS A 195 39.83 3.66 20.82
C LYS A 195 39.85 3.64 22.36
N HIS A 196 40.84 4.30 22.97
CA HIS A 196 40.96 4.49 24.41
C HIS A 196 39.83 5.40 24.95
N ILE A 197 39.20 5.02 26.07
CA ILE A 197 38.13 5.80 26.72
C ILE A 197 38.77 6.68 27.80
N PRO A 198 38.63 8.02 27.76
CA PRO A 198 39.13 8.89 28.81
C PRO A 198 38.27 8.72 30.08
N ASP A 199 38.86 8.25 31.18
CA ASP A 199 38.20 7.93 32.46
C ASP A 199 37.39 9.09 33.10
N LEU A 200 37.54 10.32 32.62
CA LEU A 200 37.02 11.54 33.23
C LEU A 200 35.79 12.16 32.54
N CYS A 201 35.36 11.67 31.37
CA CYS A 201 34.21 12.24 30.66
C CYS A 201 32.90 11.60 31.11
N LYS A 202 31.94 12.37 31.67
CA LYS A 202 30.65 11.80 32.14
C LYS A 202 29.90 11.07 31.06
N ILE A 203 29.86 11.67 29.87
CA ILE A 203 29.14 11.13 28.69
C ILE A 203 29.69 9.74 28.33
N CYS A 204 30.98 9.49 28.59
CA CYS A 204 31.63 8.22 28.30
C CYS A 204 31.86 7.34 29.55
N LYS A 205 31.51 7.83 30.74
CA LYS A 205 31.64 7.06 31.99
C LYS A 205 30.54 5.99 32.08
N SER A 206 29.42 6.21 31.39
CA SER A 206 28.30 5.28 31.23
C SER A 206 28.47 4.31 30.06
N TYR A 207 29.66 4.13 29.47
CA TYR A 207 29.92 3.24 28.31
C TYR A 207 29.65 1.74 28.52
N HIS A 208 28.94 1.38 29.59
CA HIS A 208 28.47 0.04 29.95
C HIS A 208 27.02 0.04 30.47
N ILE A 209 26.31 1.17 30.37
CA ILE A 209 24.88 1.24 30.65
C ILE A 209 24.14 0.84 29.37
N ASN A 210 23.07 0.05 29.50
CA ASN A 210 22.20 -0.35 28.38
C ASN A 210 21.38 0.83 27.81
N ASP A 211 21.93 2.04 27.81
CA ASP A 211 21.36 3.22 27.18
C ASP A 211 22.09 3.46 25.86
N TRP A 212 21.42 3.12 24.77
CA TRP A 212 22.01 3.19 23.43
C TRP A 212 22.25 4.64 22.98
N ASP A 213 21.42 5.59 23.43
CA ASP A 213 21.52 7.00 23.03
C ASP A 213 22.72 7.68 23.69
N GLU A 214 22.98 7.42 24.97
CA GLU A 214 24.17 7.95 25.66
C GLU A 214 25.48 7.38 25.08
N ASN A 215 25.48 6.08 24.79
CA ASN A 215 26.62 5.41 24.16
C ASN A 215 26.89 6.01 22.77
N LEU A 216 25.83 6.23 21.97
CA LEU A 216 25.92 6.89 20.67
C LEU A 216 26.56 8.27 20.76
N LEU A 217 26.11 9.11 21.71
CA LEU A 217 26.65 10.45 21.92
C LEU A 217 28.13 10.44 22.35
N CYS A 218 28.52 9.49 23.21
CA CYS A 218 29.94 9.31 23.54
C CYS A 218 30.76 8.93 22.31
N MET A 219 30.27 8.00 21.48
CA MET A 219 30.98 7.54 20.28
C MET A 219 31.18 8.66 19.26
N MET A 220 30.14 9.44 18.97
CA MET A 220 30.21 10.58 18.05
C MET A 220 31.23 11.62 18.53
N ASN A 221 31.16 12.02 19.80
CA ASN A 221 32.07 13.02 20.35
C ASN A 221 33.54 12.57 20.38
N ARG A 222 33.80 11.25 20.47
CA ARG A 222 35.15 10.66 20.35
C ARG A 222 35.66 10.64 18.93
N SER A 223 34.78 10.39 17.96
CA SER A 223 35.14 10.40 16.55
C SER A 223 35.57 11.81 16.11
N ASP A 224 34.77 12.82 16.45
CA ASP A 224 35.02 14.22 16.08
C ASP A 224 36.35 14.76 16.60
N GLN A 225 36.81 14.25 17.75
CA GLN A 225 38.02 14.72 18.43
C GLN A 225 39.20 13.76 18.28
N GLN A 226 39.13 12.77 17.37
CA GLN A 226 40.15 11.70 17.26
C GLN A 226 41.57 12.21 16.95
N ASN A 227 41.69 13.37 16.31
CA ASN A 227 42.96 14.01 15.96
C ASN A 227 43.33 15.16 16.91
N ASP A 228 42.52 15.43 17.94
CA ASP A 228 42.80 16.48 18.92
C ASP A 228 43.73 15.93 20.02
N PRO A 229 44.88 16.57 20.30
CA PRO A 229 45.74 16.17 21.41
C PRO A 229 45.06 16.29 22.79
N ASN A 230 43.96 17.03 22.92
CA ASN A 230 43.20 17.19 24.17
C ASN A 230 41.71 16.89 23.94
N PHE A 231 41.23 15.77 24.50
CA PHE A 231 39.81 15.44 24.45
C PHE A 231 38.99 16.39 25.34
N ASN A 232 38.10 17.17 24.74
CA ASN A 232 37.18 18.08 25.42
C ASN A 232 35.81 17.41 25.61
N CYS A 233 35.49 17.04 26.85
CA CYS A 233 34.17 16.52 27.20
C CYS A 233 33.21 17.68 27.51
N GLY A 234 32.06 17.76 26.84
CA GLY A 234 31.05 18.81 27.09
C GLY A 234 30.39 18.73 28.47
N ALA A 235 30.53 17.60 29.18
CA ALA A 235 30.02 17.40 30.53
C ALA A 235 31.01 16.59 31.39
N PHE A 236 31.63 17.24 32.38
CA PHE A 236 32.52 16.59 33.35
C PHE A 236 31.80 16.31 34.68
N ASP A 237 32.29 15.31 35.42
CA ASP A 237 32.04 15.22 36.86
C ASP A 237 32.64 16.45 37.52
N MET A 238 31.80 17.25 38.18
CA MET A 238 32.31 18.20 39.14
C MET A 238 32.90 17.36 40.27
N LEU A 239 34.21 17.49 40.48
CA LEU A 239 34.92 16.91 41.62
C LEU A 239 34.31 17.37 42.95
#